data_AF-A0A533SN65-F1
#
_entry.id   AF-A0A533SN65-F1
#
_cell.length_a   1.000
_cell.length_b   1.000
_cell.length_c   1.000
_cell.angle_alpha   90.00
_cell.angle_beta   90.00
_cell.angle_gamma   90.00
#
_symmetry.space_group_name_H-M   'P 1'
#
loop_
_entity.id
_entity.type
_entity.pdbx_description
1 polymer ?
#
loop_
_entity_poly.entity_id
_entity_poly.type
_entity_poly.pdbx_seq_one_letter_code
_entity_poly.pdbx_strand_id
1 'polypeptide(L)' 'MAITEELLDQLIKDYKKPEDLIGENGLLKQLTKRLLEKAMHAEIDLPRIIVPDFELVPHFSAVA' A
#
# COMPACT_ATOMS: atom_id res chain seq x y z
N MET A 1 -5.94 8.61 -11.55
CA MET A 1 -6.93 7.53 -11.31
C MET A 1 -7.81 7.96 -10.17
N ALA A 2 -9.13 7.92 -10.34
CA ALA A 2 -10.07 8.23 -9.26
C ALA A 2 -10.54 6.91 -8.63
N ILE A 3 -10.61 6.88 -7.31
CA ILE A 3 -11.27 5.81 -6.56
C ILE A 3 -12.78 6.07 -6.64
N THR A 4 -13.58 5.05 -6.94
CA THR A 4 -15.04 5.17 -6.99
C THR A 4 -15.64 5.03 -5.59
N GLU A 5 -16.76 5.71 -5.33
CA GLU A 5 -17.52 5.59 -4.07
C GLU A 5 -17.92 4.14 -3.78
N GLU A 6 -18.35 3.40 -4.81
CA GLU A 6 -18.73 1.99 -4.68
C GLU A 6 -17.57 1.11 -4.18
N LEU A 7 -16.32 1.42 -4.60
CA LEU A 7 -15.15 0.71 -4.11
C LEU A 7 -14.85 1.09 -2.65
N LEU A 8 -15.04 2.35 -2.27
CA LEU A 8 -14.90 2.79 -0.87
C LEU A 8 -15.92 2.09 0.02
N ASP A 9 -17.19 2.04 -0.40
CA ASP A 9 -18.27 1.34 0.31
C ASP A 9 -17.95 -0.15 0.49
N GLN A 10 -17.38 -0.80 -0.53
CA GLN A 10 -16.94 -2.19 -0.43
C GLN A 10 -15.78 -2.39 0.55
N LEU A 11 -14.80 -1.47 0.55
CA LEU A 11 -13.65 -1.56 1.46
C LEU A 11 -14.07 -1.35 2.93
N ILE A 12 -15.03 -0.47 3.19
CA ILE A 12 -15.48 -0.16 4.57
C ILE A 12 -16.68 -0.99 5.03
N LYS A 13 -17.22 -1.89 4.20
CA LYS A 13 -18.47 -2.62 4.47
C LYS A 13 -18.51 -3.32 5.83
N ASP A 14 -17.40 -3.91 6.25
CA ASP A 14 -17.28 -4.67 7.49
C ASP A 14 -16.51 -3.91 8.60
N TYR A 15 -16.24 -2.63 8.39
CA TYR A 15 -15.57 -1.77 9.36
C TYR A 15 -16.46 -1.52 10.59
N LYS A 16 -15.93 -1.78 11.79
CA LYS A 16 -16.66 -1.60 13.06
C LYS A 16 -16.04 -0.58 13.99
N LYS A 17 -14.73 -0.40 13.92
CA LYS A 17 -13.96 0.45 14.83
C LYS A 17 -12.68 0.97 14.16
N PRO A 18 -12.15 2.14 14.58
CA PRO A 18 -11.00 2.78 13.94
C PRO A 18 -9.79 1.85 13.81
N GLU A 19 -9.57 0.96 14.77
CA GLU A 19 -8.44 0.03 14.76
C GLU A 19 -8.51 -0.98 13.60
N ASP A 20 -9.70 -1.30 13.08
CA ASP A 20 -9.84 -2.20 11.92
C ASP A 20 -9.42 -1.51 10.61
N LEU A 21 -9.33 -0.18 10.59
CA LEU A 21 -8.87 0.59 9.43
C LEU A 21 -7.38 0.94 9.54
N ILE A 22 -6.96 1.49 10.68
CA ILE A 22 -5.62 2.08 10.91
C ILE A 22 -4.75 1.30 11.91
N GLY A 23 -5.29 0.29 12.58
CA GLY A 23 -4.55 -0.49 13.57
C GLY A 23 -3.47 -1.38 12.95
N GLU A 24 -2.78 -2.13 13.80
CA GLU A 24 -1.64 -2.96 13.38
C GLU A 24 -2.00 -4.01 12.33
N ASN A 25 -3.26 -4.47 12.33
CA ASN A 25 -3.83 -5.39 11.35
C ASN A 25 -4.93 -4.73 10.50
N GLY A 26 -4.95 -3.40 10.45
CA GLY A 26 -5.97 -2.62 9.79
C GLY A 26 -5.95 -2.73 8.27
N LEU A 27 -7.09 -2.46 7.65
CA LEU A 27 -7.32 -2.54 6.22
C LEU A 27 -6.30 -1.73 5.42
N LEU A 28 -5.95 -0.51 5.85
CA LEU A 28 -5.01 0.33 5.10
C LEU A 28 -3.61 -0.29 5.02
N LYS A 29 -3.14 -0.91 6.11
CA LYS A 29 -1.83 -1.56 6.13
C LYS A 29 -1.80 -2.79 5.23
N GLN A 30 -2.87 -3.58 5.25
CA GLN A 30 -3.02 -4.74 4.35
C GLN A 30 -3.12 -4.32 2.89
N LEU A 31 -3.89 -3.25 2.61
CA LEU A 31 -4.08 -2.70 1.27
C LEU A 31 -2.74 -2.19 0.70
N THR A 32 -2.01 -1.38 1.46
CA THR A 32 -0.68 -0.88 1.05
C THR A 32 0.29 -2.02 0.76
N LYS A 33 0.32 -3.07 1.61
CA LYS A 33 1.16 -4.25 1.37
C LYS A 33 0.79 -4.97 0.07
N ARG A 34 -0.49 -5.26 -0.15
CA ARG A 34 -0.98 -5.92 -1.37
C ARG A 34 -0.75 -5.09 -2.62
N LEU A 35 -0.92 -3.77 -2.54
CA LEU A 35 -0.64 -2.86 -3.65
C LEU A 35 0.85 -2.86 -4.00
N LEU A 36 1.72 -2.80 -2.99
CA LEU A 36 3.17 -2.87 -3.18
C LEU A 36 3.59 -4.22 -3.79
N GLU A 37 3.11 -5.34 -3.25
CA GLU A 37 3.39 -6.68 -3.80
C GLU A 37 2.94 -6.81 -5.26
N LYS A 38 1.78 -6.26 -5.60
CA LYS A 38 1.24 -6.26 -6.96
C LYS A 38 2.01 -5.33 -7.89
N ALA A 39 2.44 -4.17 -7.41
CA ALA A 39 3.31 -3.25 -8.15
C ALA A 39 4.68 -3.91 -8.42
N MET A 40 5.29 -4.52 -7.40
CA MET A 40 6.56 -5.25 -7.54
C MET A 40 6.46 -6.43 -8.50
N HIS A 41 5.35 -7.18 -8.49
CA HIS A 41 5.12 -8.23 -9.49
C HIS A 41 4.87 -7.65 -10.88
N ALA A 42 4.13 -6.55 -10.99
CA ALA A 42 3.88 -5.89 -12.27
C ALA A 42 5.18 -5.31 -12.87
N GLU A 43 6.15 -4.90 -12.05
CA GLU A 43 7.48 -4.45 -12.48
C GLU A 43 8.35 -5.57 -13.07
N ILE A 44 8.08 -6.84 -12.74
CA ILE A 44 8.80 -7.99 -13.34
C ILE A 44 8.34 -8.24 -14.78
N ASP A 45 7.08 -7.89 -15.10
CA ASP A 45 6.51 -7.99 -16.46
C ASP A 45 6.61 -6.67 -17.26
N LEU A 46 6.79 -5.53 -16.59
CA LEU A 46 6.95 -4.24 -17.25
C LEU A 46 8.40 -4.03 -17.71
N PRO A 47 8.64 -3.61 -18.98
CA PRO A 47 9.98 -3.21 -19.40
C PRO A 47 10.44 -2.03 -18.53
N ARG A 48 11.56 -2.22 -17.82
CA ARG A 48 12.22 -1.29 -16.88
C ARG A 48 12.26 0.18 -17.33
N ILE A 49 11.17 0.89 -17.23
CA ILE A 49 11.12 2.35 -17.35
C ILE A 49 10.00 2.75 -16.39
N ILE A 50 10.17 3.84 -15.65
CA ILE A 50 9.22 4.43 -14.69
C ILE A 50 9.03 3.68 -13.34
N VAL A 51 10.06 3.72 -12.49
CA VAL A 51 9.86 3.98 -11.05
C VAL A 51 10.09 5.48 -10.81
N PRO A 52 9.04 6.31 -10.66
CA PRO A 52 9.22 7.68 -10.21
C PRO A 52 9.42 7.66 -8.69
N ASP A 53 10.63 7.99 -8.26
CA ASP A 53 11.03 8.42 -6.91
C ASP A 53 10.03 8.10 -5.78
N PHE A 54 9.98 6.83 -5.37
CA PHE A 54 9.68 6.53 -3.98
C PHE A 54 10.98 6.82 -3.23
N GLU A 55 11.08 8.01 -2.63
CA GLU A 55 12.19 8.34 -1.74
C GLU A 55 12.38 7.19 -0.75
N LEU A 56 13.49 6.47 -0.94
CA LEU A 56 13.97 5.46 -0.02
C LEU A 56 14.17 6.15 1.31
N VAL A 57 13.26 5.95 2.25
CA VAL A 57 13.48 6.32 3.65
C VAL A 57 14.80 5.67 4.06
N PRO A 58 15.85 6.43 4.38
CA PRO A 58 17.14 5.83 4.68
C PRO A 58 17.00 5.03 5.97
N HIS A 59 17.24 3.73 5.85
CA HIS A 59 17.38 2.82 6.98
C HIS A 59 18.46 3.37 7.91
N PHE A 60 18.08 3.68 9.14
CA PHE A 60 19.01 3.84 10.25
C PHE A 60 19.83 2.55 10.37
N SER A 61 21.13 2.61 10.08
CA SER A 61 22.19 2.05 10.92
C SER A 61 23.56 2.27 10.28
N ALA A 62 24.40 3.08 10.91
CA ALA A 62 25.84 2.85 10.91
C ALA A 62 26.32 3.02 12.35
N VAL A 63 26.49 1.88 13.00
CA VAL A 63 27.36 1.70 14.17
C VAL A 63 28.77 2.12 13.78
N ALA A 64 29.33 3.09 14.50
CA ALA A 64 30.77 3.25 14.76
C ALA A 64 30.95 4.18 15.97
#